data_AF-A0AA47I959-F1
#
_entry.id   AF-A0AA47I959-F1
#
_cell.length_a   1.000
_cell.length_b   1.000
_cell.length_c   1.000
_cell.angle_alpha   90.00
_cell.angle_beta   90.00
_cell.angle_gamma   90.00
#
_symmetry.space_group_name_H-M   'P 1'
#
loop_
_entity.id
_entity.type
_entity.pdbx_description
1 polymer ?
#
loop_
_entity_poly.entity_id
_entity_poly.type
_entity_poly.pdbx_seq_one_letter_code
_entity_poly.pdbx_strand_id
1 'polypeptide(L)'
;MKSMICKNPVISVVVINIITFIMCMYAISERAYAFTILIMVVAIVNRRIIEKGQNIDKQKKTTMFISFFLIVIIQFAYAMYKIYANH
;
A
#
# COMPACT_ATOMS: atom_id res chain seq x y z
N MET A 1 -2.01 -3.66 25.18
CA MET A 1 -2.44 -4.77 24.29
C MET A 1 -1.77 -4.60 22.93
N LYS A 2 -1.10 -5.63 22.39
CA LYS A 2 -0.66 -5.59 20.98
C LYS A 2 -1.91 -5.61 20.10
N SER A 3 -2.03 -4.67 19.17
CA SER A 3 -3.14 -4.60 18.21
C SER A 3 -3.28 -5.92 17.44
N MET A 4 -4.52 -6.35 17.14
CA MET A 4 -4.78 -7.55 16.32
C MET A 4 -4.01 -7.52 14.99
N ILE A 5 -3.82 -6.33 14.43
CA ILE A 5 -3.07 -6.06 13.20
C ILE A 5 -1.59 -6.49 13.33
N CYS A 6 -1.02 -6.38 14.53
CA CYS A 6 0.37 -6.76 14.81
C CYS A 6 0.53 -8.26 15.12
N LYS A 7 -0.57 -9.00 15.32
CA LYS A 7 -0.55 -10.44 15.59
C LYS A 7 -0.31 -11.25 14.30
N ASN A 8 -0.82 -10.74 13.17
CA ASN A 8 -0.61 -11.33 11.84
C ASN A 8 -0.21 -10.23 10.83
N PRO A 9 1.06 -9.78 10.88
CA PRO A 9 1.49 -8.56 10.20
C PRO A 9 1.48 -8.68 8.67
N VAL A 10 1.81 -9.85 8.12
CA VAL A 10 1.82 -10.07 6.66
C VAL A 10 0.41 -9.93 6.09
N ILE A 11 -0.57 -10.63 6.67
CA ILE A 11 -1.97 -10.56 6.23
C ILE A 11 -2.47 -9.11 6.35
N SER A 12 -2.15 -8.44 7.45
CA SER A 12 -2.56 -7.07 7.69
C SER A 12 -2.03 -6.09 6.63
N VAL A 13 -0.74 -6.19 6.29
CA VAL A 13 -0.14 -5.37 5.22
C VAL A 13 -0.80 -5.67 3.88
N VAL A 14 -1.02 -6.95 3.54
CA VAL A 14 -1.68 -7.34 2.29
C VAL A 14 -3.10 -6.77 2.19
N VAL A 15 -3.89 -6.86 3.26
CA VAL A 15 -5.26 -6.31 3.29
C VAL A 15 -5.25 -4.79 3.12
N ILE A 16 -4.40 -4.08 3.86
CA ILE A 16 -4.28 -2.62 3.73
C ILE A 16 -3.86 -2.23 2.31
N ASN A 17 -2.91 -2.96 1.73
CA ASN A 17 -2.45 -2.77 0.37
C ASN A 17 -3.60 -2.96 -0.64
N ILE A 18 -4.40 -4.02 -0.55
CA ILE A 18 -5.56 -4.24 -1.43
C ILE A 18 -6.59 -3.10 -1.32
N ILE A 19 -6.93 -2.68 -0.09
CA ILE A 19 -7.88 -1.57 0.12
C ILE A 19 -7.33 -0.28 -0.50
N THR A 20 -6.03 0.00 -0.29
CA THR A 20 -5.35 1.16 -0.87
C THR A 20 -5.41 1.13 -2.39
N PHE A 21 -5.16 -0.04 -2.99
CA PHE A 21 -5.20 -0.20 -4.44
C PHE A 21 -6.58 0.16 -5.02
N ILE A 22 -7.67 -0.32 -4.40
CA ILE A 22 -9.04 0.00 -4.80
C ILE A 22 -9.29 1.51 -4.68
N MET A 23 -8.95 2.12 -3.54
CA MET A 23 -9.13 3.56 -3.32
C MET A 23 -8.35 4.41 -4.34
N CYS A 24 -7.11 4.01 -4.66
CA CYS A 24 -6.28 4.70 -5.64
C CYS A 24 -6.89 4.66 -7.06
N MET A 25 -7.51 3.54 -7.46
CA MET A 25 -8.20 3.45 -8.75
C MET A 25 -9.33 4.48 -8.88
N TYR A 26 -10.10 4.70 -7.81
CA TYR A 26 -11.14 5.74 -7.78
C TYR A 26 -10.55 7.16 -7.71
N ALA A 27 -9.48 7.36 -6.94
CA ALA A 27 -8.89 8.69 -6.71
C ALA A 27 -8.18 9.27 -7.95
N ILE A 28 -7.58 8.41 -8.80
CA ILE A 28 -6.90 8.82 -10.04
C ILE A 28 -7.84 9.54 -11.01
N SER A 29 -9.14 9.25 -10.99
CA SER A 29 -10.13 9.94 -11.82
C SER A 29 -10.41 11.38 -11.41
N GLU A 30 -10.21 11.73 -10.14
CA GLU A 30 -10.67 13.01 -9.60
C GLU A 30 -9.56 13.95 -9.14
N ARG A 31 -8.57 13.48 -8.35
CA ARG A 31 -7.55 14.34 -7.72
C ARG A 31 -6.24 13.61 -7.41
N ALA A 32 -5.20 13.89 -8.19
CA ALA A 32 -3.85 13.33 -7.97
C ALA A 32 -3.26 13.63 -6.58
N TYR A 33 -3.62 14.76 -5.96
CA TYR A 33 -3.11 15.15 -4.64
C TYR A 33 -3.61 14.23 -3.50
N ALA A 34 -4.87 13.78 -3.57
CA ALA A 34 -5.46 12.89 -2.58
C ALA A 34 -4.78 11.51 -2.59
N PHE A 35 -4.38 11.05 -3.77
CA PHE A 35 -3.62 9.82 -3.97
C PHE A 35 -2.27 9.85 -3.27
N THR A 36 -1.47 10.92 -3.45
CA THR A 36 -0.14 11.02 -2.82
C THR A 36 -0.23 11.00 -1.30
N ILE A 37 -1.25 11.67 -0.73
CA ILE A 37 -1.50 11.65 0.72
C ILE A 37 -1.86 10.24 1.19
N LEU A 38 -2.73 9.53 0.48
CA LEU A 38 -3.13 8.17 0.82
C LEU A 38 -1.94 7.20 0.84
N ILE A 39 -1.08 7.25 -0.19
CA ILE A 39 0.13 6.42 -0.25
C ILE A 39 1.06 6.71 0.94
N MET A 40 1.22 7.99 1.30
CA MET A 40 2.09 8.38 2.40
C MET A 40 1.57 7.84 3.75
N VAL A 41 0.26 7.92 3.98
CA VAL A 41 -0.39 7.35 5.18
C VAL A 41 -0.19 5.84 5.23
N VAL A 42 -0.41 5.15 4.12
CA VAL A 42 -0.27 3.69 4.02
C VAL A 42 1.17 3.26 4.26
N ALA A 43 2.16 4.00 3.73
CA ALA A 43 3.58 3.75 4.01
C ALA A 43 3.89 3.83 5.51
N ILE A 44 3.36 4.83 6.22
CA ILE A 44 3.53 4.99 7.66
C ILE A 44 2.86 3.84 8.42
N VAL A 45 1.65 3.45 8.02
CA VAL A 45 0.92 2.34 8.66
C VAL A 45 1.65 1.01 8.45
N ASN A 46 2.06 0.69 7.23
CA ASN A 46 2.83 -0.52 6.91
C ASN A 46 4.15 -0.57 7.70
N ARG A 47 4.86 0.56 7.80
CA ARG A 47 6.07 0.66 8.62
C ARG A 47 5.79 0.34 10.09
N ARG A 48 4.72 0.90 10.68
CA ARG A 48 4.33 0.61 12.07
C ARG A 48 3.98 -0.86 12.28
N ILE A 49 3.33 -1.52 11.32
CA ILE A 49 3.00 -2.95 11.40
C ILE A 49 4.27 -3.79 11.35
N ILE A 50 5.22 -3.43 10.49
CA ILE A 50 6.52 -4.10 10.37
C ILE A 50 7.35 -3.95 11.65
N GLU A 51 7.37 -2.77 12.26
CA GLU A 51 8.14 -2.51 13.49
C GLU A 51 7.53 -3.16 14.73
N LYS A 52 6.20 -3.24 14.82
CA LYS A 52 5.48 -3.76 16.02
C LYS A 52 4.97 -5.20 15.87
N GLY A 53 5.11 -5.80 14.69
CA GLY A 53 4.57 -7.12 14.38
C GLY A 53 5.30 -8.25 15.10
N GLN A 54 4.56 -9.29 15.46
CA GLN A 54 5.12 -10.50 16.06
C GLN A 54 5.60 -11.48 14.97
N ASN A 55 6.67 -12.24 15.26
CA ASN A 55 7.17 -13.32 14.39
C ASN A 55 7.52 -12.89 12.95
N ILE A 56 8.01 -11.66 12.79
CA ILE A 56 8.52 -11.13 11.51
C ILE A 56 9.99 -11.50 11.36
N ASP A 57 10.28 -12.39 10.41
CA ASP A 57 11.63 -12.64 9.92
C ASP A 57 11.99 -11.67 8.77
N LYS A 58 13.26 -11.72 8.33
CA LYS A 58 13.78 -10.86 7.26
C LYS A 58 13.04 -11.08 5.93
N GLN A 59 12.65 -12.32 5.60
CA GLN A 59 11.94 -12.63 4.36
C GLN A 59 10.54 -12.01 4.36
N LYS A 60 9.75 -12.20 5.44
CA LYS A 60 8.43 -11.59 5.60
C LYS A 60 8.48 -10.07 5.51
N LYS A 61 9.49 -9.45 6.16
CA LYS A 61 9.71 -8.00 6.08
C LYS A 61 9.92 -7.55 4.63
N THR A 62 10.77 -8.25 3.89
CA THR A 62 11.00 -7.98 2.46
C THR A 62 9.72 -8.15 1.65
N THR A 63 8.95 -9.23 1.84
CA THR A 63 7.68 -9.45 1.15
C THR A 63 6.68 -8.33 1.39
N MET A 64 6.57 -7.85 2.64
CA MET A 64 5.70 -6.72 2.98
C MET A 64 6.12 -5.43 2.24
N PHE A 65 7.42 -5.12 2.18
CA PHE A 65 7.91 -3.98 1.40
C PHE A 65 7.65 -4.12 -0.10
N ILE A 66 7.99 -5.28 -0.68
CA ILE A 66 7.79 -5.56 -2.12
C ILE A 66 6.31 -5.40 -2.49
N SER A 67 5.40 -5.93 -1.67
CA SER A 67 3.95 -5.84 -1.91
C SER A 67 3.45 -4.39 -1.97
N PHE A 68 4.02 -3.49 -1.16
CA PHE A 68 3.69 -2.07 -1.20
C PHE A 68 4.23 -1.40 -2.46
N PHE A 69 5.48 -1.65 -2.84
CA PHE A 69 6.07 -1.09 -4.05
C PHE A 69 5.39 -1.57 -5.33
N LEU A 70 4.94 -2.83 -5.37
CA LEU A 70 4.13 -3.37 -6.47
C LEU A 70 2.89 -2.52 -6.75
N ILE A 71 2.18 -2.11 -5.69
CA ILE A 71 1.02 -1.23 -5.83
C ILE A 71 1.42 0.12 -6.40
N VAL A 72 2.51 0.72 -5.90
CA VAL A 72 2.98 2.02 -6.40
C VAL A 72 3.28 1.94 -7.90
N ILE A 73 3.98 0.88 -8.35
CA ILE A 73 4.32 0.67 -9.77
C ILE A 73 3.07 0.50 -10.63
N ILE A 74 2.14 -0.37 -10.22
CA ILE A 74 0.89 -0.61 -10.97
C ILE A 74 0.09 0.69 -11.08
N GLN A 75 0.05 1.50 -10.02
CA GLN A 75 -0.66 2.77 -10.03
C GLN A 75 -0.01 3.80 -10.95
N PHE A 76 1.32 3.89 -10.98
CA PHE A 76 2.03 4.73 -11.95
C PHE A 76 1.74 4.29 -13.39
N ALA A 77 1.79 2.98 -13.67
CA ALA A 77 1.47 2.45 -14.99
C ALA A 77 0.03 2.77 -15.41
N TYR A 78 -0.94 2.63 -14.50
CA TYR A 78 -2.34 2.95 -14.75
C TYR A 78 -2.58 4.45 -14.98
N ALA A 79 -1.92 5.32 -14.20
CA ALA A 79 -1.98 6.76 -14.40
C ALA A 79 -1.43 7.17 -15.77
N MET A 80 -0.27 6.63 -16.18
CA MET A 80 0.30 6.88 -17.51
C MET A 80 -0.64 6.39 -18.61
N TYR A 81 -1.20 5.19 -18.49
CA TYR A 81 -2.18 4.67 -19.45
C TYR A 81 -3.37 5.62 -19.63
N LYS A 82 -3.96 6.14 -18.54
CA LYS A 82 -5.05 7.12 -18.64
C LYS A 82 -4.64 8.44 -19.30
N ILE A 83 -3.42 8.93 -19.03
CA ILE A 83 -2.91 10.16 -19.65
C ILE A 83 -2.78 9.97 -21.16
N TYR A 84 -2.23 8.84 -21.61
CA TYR A 84 -2.08 8.55 -23.04
C TYR A 84 -3.40 8.21 -23.74
N ALA A 85 -4.35 7.55 -23.06
CA ALA A 85 -5.62 7.15 -23.66
C ALA A 85 -6.63 8.32 -23.80
N ASN A 86 -6.44 9.41 -23.05
CA ASN A 86 -7.27 10.62 -23.14
C ASN A 86 -6.69 11.68 -24.09
N HIS A 87 -5.59 11.37 -24.79
CA HIS A 87 -4.99 12.16 -25.86
C HIS A 87 -5.17 11.47 -27.22
#